data_AF-A0A364K131-F1
#
_entry.id   AF-A0A364K131-F1
#
_cell.length_a   1.000
_cell.length_b   1.000
_cell.length_c   1.000
_cell.angle_alpha   90.00
_cell.angle_beta   90.00
_cell.angle_gamma   90.00
#
_symmetry.space_group_name_H-M   'P 1'
#
loop_
_entity.id
_entity.type
_entity.pdbx_description
1 polymer ?
#
loop_
_entity_poly.entity_id
_entity_poly.type
_entity_poly.pdbx_seq_one_letter_code
_entity_poly.pdbx_strand_id
1 'polypeptide(L)'
;MHYVESVSIVLLDDMDFKITGKEAQRIYQELNHQDFSSVRIELNEQVIIIPRESIVYIVFRPNRRANRIQNEIDQTWEKVFRLTGVKDDDDADWYVQENITYLGYRKVSDDPKVADLLIRLEYLQEQLESILFEEGEGHSS
;
A
#
# COMPACT_ATOMS: atom_id res chain seq x y z
N MET A 1 -5.99 -1.95 -1.89
CA MET A 1 -4.55 -2.16 -2.17
C MET A 1 -4.00 -3.21 -1.20
N HIS A 2 -3.08 -4.08 -1.61
CA HIS A 2 -2.48 -5.09 -0.70
C HIS A 2 -1.00 -4.81 -0.47
N TYR A 3 -0.61 -4.84 0.81
CA TYR A 3 0.76 -4.63 1.27
C TYR A 3 1.46 -5.96 1.56
N VAL A 4 2.70 -6.07 1.11
CA VAL A 4 3.56 -7.25 1.24
C VAL A 4 4.79 -6.87 2.05
N GLU A 5 5.12 -7.71 3.03
CA GLU A 5 6.30 -7.55 3.91
C GLU A 5 7.54 -8.17 3.25
N SER A 6 7.37 -9.34 2.63
CA SER A 6 8.47 -10.06 1.99
C SER A 6 8.03 -10.93 0.83
N VAL A 7 8.95 -11.17 -0.09
CA VAL A 7 8.81 -12.12 -1.19
C VAL A 7 9.95 -13.13 -1.14
N SER A 8 9.61 -14.39 -1.36
CA SER A 8 10.55 -15.50 -1.52
C SER A 8 10.42 -16.05 -2.95
N ILE A 9 11.50 -15.98 -3.72
CA ILE A 9 11.58 -16.49 -5.10
C ILE A 9 12.47 -17.72 -5.06
N VAL A 10 11.91 -18.88 -5.41
CA VAL A 10 12.63 -20.16 -5.39
C VAL A 10 12.98 -20.58 -6.81
N LEU A 11 14.26 -20.87 -7.03
CA LEU A 11 14.82 -21.21 -8.33
C LEU A 11 15.02 -22.72 -8.50
N LEU A 12 15.19 -23.16 -9.75
CA LEU A 12 15.39 -24.58 -10.11
C LEU A 12 16.71 -25.18 -9.58
N ASP A 13 17.70 -24.34 -9.25
CA ASP A 13 19.04 -24.72 -8.80
C ASP A 13 19.18 -24.72 -7.25
N ASP A 14 18.06 -24.82 -6.53
CA ASP A 14 17.96 -24.78 -5.08
C ASP A 14 18.43 -23.44 -4.43
N MET A 15 18.59 -22.38 -5.22
CA MET A 15 18.78 -21.03 -4.70
C MET A 15 17.44 -20.35 -4.38
N ASP A 16 17.38 -19.65 -3.24
CA ASP A 16 16.24 -18.81 -2.86
C ASP A 16 16.64 -17.35 -2.67
N PHE A 17 15.85 -16.45 -3.26
CA PHE A 17 15.94 -15.01 -3.01
C PHE A 17 14.87 -14.60 -2.03
N LYS A 18 15.29 -14.09 -0.86
CA LYS A 18 14.40 -13.47 0.11
C LYS A 18 14.58 -11.96 0.08
N ILE A 19 13.52 -11.27 -0.32
CA ILE A 19 13.49 -9.81 -0.48
C ILE A 19 12.41 -9.26 0.46
N THR A 20 12.65 -8.09 1.04
CA THR A 20 11.77 -7.49 2.06
C THR A 20 11.49 -6.02 1.75
N GLY A 21 10.48 -5.45 2.42
CA GLY A 21 10.19 -4.03 2.37
C GLY A 21 9.76 -3.53 0.99
N LYS A 22 10.20 -2.32 0.62
CA LYS A 22 9.77 -1.61 -0.61
C LYS A 22 10.00 -2.43 -1.89
N GLU A 23 11.09 -3.18 -1.94
CA GLU A 23 11.43 -3.99 -3.11
C GLU A 23 10.49 -5.21 -3.24
N ALA A 24 10.10 -5.82 -2.12
CA ALA A 24 9.08 -6.89 -2.13
C ALA A 24 7.72 -6.37 -2.59
N GLN A 25 7.34 -5.16 -2.17
CA GLN A 25 6.12 -4.49 -2.61
C GLN A 25 6.15 -4.17 -4.11
N ARG A 26 7.28 -3.69 -4.64
CA ARG A 26 7.47 -3.41 -6.08
C ARG A 26 7.28 -4.68 -6.91
N ILE A 27 7.95 -5.77 -6.53
CA ILE A 27 7.82 -7.08 -7.20
C ILE A 27 6.37 -7.56 -7.16
N TYR A 28 5.69 -7.45 -6.01
CA TYR A 28 4.28 -7.82 -5.90
C TYR A 28 3.40 -7.03 -6.87
N GLN A 29 3.59 -5.72 -6.98
CA GLN A 29 2.84 -4.87 -7.90
C GLN A 29 3.10 -5.23 -9.36
N GLU A 30 4.36 -5.42 -9.75
CA GLU A 30 4.73 -5.79 -11.11
C GLU A 30 4.11 -7.12 -11.54
N LEU A 31 4.12 -8.12 -10.66
CA LEU A 31 3.57 -9.44 -10.98
C LEU A 31 2.05 -9.49 -10.99
N ASN A 32 1.37 -8.54 -10.32
CA ASN A 32 -0.09 -8.50 -10.28
C ASN A 32 -0.72 -8.00 -11.60
N HIS A 33 0.08 -7.46 -12.53
CA HIS A 33 -0.39 -6.83 -13.78
C HIS A 33 -0.32 -7.73 -15.05
N GLN A 34 -0.28 -9.06 -14.90
CA GLN A 34 -0.23 -10.12 -15.95
C GLN A 34 1.12 -10.33 -16.67
N ASP A 35 1.27 -11.57 -17.19
CA ASP A 35 2.43 -12.26 -17.78
C ASP A 35 3.78 -11.52 -17.72
N PHE A 36 4.56 -11.89 -16.71
CA PHE A 36 5.97 -11.53 -16.64
C PHE A 36 6.82 -12.57 -17.37
N SER A 37 7.86 -12.11 -18.06
CA SER A 37 8.94 -12.94 -18.63
C SER A 37 10.12 -13.09 -17.67
N SER A 38 10.31 -12.14 -16.78
CA SER A 38 11.40 -12.14 -15.79
C SER A 38 11.00 -11.34 -14.56
N VAL A 39 11.59 -11.67 -13.41
CA VAL A 39 11.55 -10.85 -12.21
C VAL A 39 12.84 -10.03 -12.15
N ARG A 40 12.71 -8.70 -12.12
CA ARG A 40 13.81 -7.80 -11.83
C ARG A 40 13.87 -7.60 -10.32
N ILE A 41 15.07 -7.63 -9.75
CA ILE A 41 15.33 -7.38 -8.33
C ILE A 41 16.45 -6.34 -8.24
N GLU A 42 16.24 -5.30 -7.45
CA GLU A 42 17.21 -4.25 -7.16
C GLU A 42 17.66 -4.37 -5.70
N LEU A 43 18.92 -4.71 -5.49
CA LEU A 43 19.52 -4.85 -4.16
C LEU A 43 20.89 -4.18 -4.17
N ASN A 44 21.11 -3.23 -3.26
CA ASN A 44 22.42 -2.57 -3.06
C ASN A 44 23.05 -2.05 -4.38
N GLU A 45 22.26 -1.31 -5.17
CA GLU A 45 22.67 -0.77 -6.49
C GLU A 45 22.97 -1.83 -7.58
N GLN A 46 22.73 -3.10 -7.29
CA GLN A 46 22.81 -4.19 -8.26
C GLN A 46 21.42 -4.58 -8.75
N VAL A 47 21.34 -4.84 -10.06
CA VAL A 47 20.12 -5.34 -10.70
C VAL A 47 20.32 -6.81 -11.04
N ILE A 48 19.49 -7.67 -10.45
CA ILE A 48 19.42 -9.10 -10.73
C ILE A 48 18.17 -9.34 -11.57
N ILE A 49 18.33 -10.04 -12.69
CA ILE A 49 17.21 -10.41 -13.56
C ILE A 49 17.07 -11.93 -13.55
N ILE A 50 15.93 -12.41 -13.08
CA ILE A 50 15.61 -13.83 -12.98
C ILE A 50 14.58 -14.17 -14.07
N PRO A 51 14.95 -14.97 -15.08
CA PRO A 51 13.99 -15.44 -16.09
C PRO A 51 12.89 -16.30 -15.46
N ARG A 52 11.66 -16.20 -15.97
CA ARG A 52 10.51 -16.96 -15.44
C ARG A 52 10.74 -18.46 -15.51
N GLU A 53 11.37 -18.95 -16.56
CA GLU A 53 11.72 -20.36 -16.75
C GLU A 53 12.67 -20.92 -15.67
N SER A 54 13.40 -20.06 -14.95
CA SER A 54 14.26 -20.45 -13.84
C SER A 54 13.54 -20.49 -12.49
N ILE A 55 12.30 -19.98 -12.42
CA ILE A 55 11.53 -19.83 -11.17
C ILE A 55 10.59 -21.01 -11.01
N VAL A 56 10.70 -21.72 -9.88
CA VAL A 56 9.76 -22.78 -9.51
C VAL A 56 8.47 -22.19 -8.96
N TYR A 57 8.59 -21.29 -7.98
CA TYR A 57 7.46 -20.58 -7.40
C TYR A 57 7.89 -19.28 -6.72
N ILE A 58 6.92 -18.39 -6.51
CA ILE A 58 7.08 -17.11 -5.80
C ILE A 58 6.05 -17.08 -4.67
N VAL A 59 6.49 -16.80 -3.44
CA VAL A 59 5.62 -16.68 -2.27
C VAL A 59 5.70 -15.25 -1.73
N PHE A 60 4.53 -14.61 -1.63
CA PHE A 60 4.38 -13.31 -0.99
C PHE A 60 3.86 -13.46 0.43
N ARG A 61 4.54 -12.84 1.40
CA ARG A 61 4.06 -12.74 2.78
C ARG A 61 3.37 -11.40 2.98
N PRO A 62 2.07 -11.38 3.31
CA PRO A 62 1.34 -10.13 3.48
C PRO A 62 1.84 -9.40 4.73
N ASN A 63 2.00 -8.08 4.63
CA ASN A 63 2.20 -7.23 5.80
C ASN A 63 0.85 -7.13 6.54
N ARG A 64 0.63 -8.00 7.53
CA ARG A 64 -0.65 -8.10 8.23
C ARG A 64 -1.04 -6.80 8.92
N ARG A 65 -0.06 -6.05 9.43
CA ARG A 65 -0.28 -4.79 10.14
C ARG A 65 -0.71 -3.70 9.17
N ALA A 66 0.04 -3.49 8.09
CA ALA A 66 -0.29 -2.50 7.05
C ALA A 66 -1.66 -2.80 6.40
N ASN A 67 -1.92 -4.06 6.03
CA ASN A 67 -3.21 -4.44 5.45
C ASN A 67 -4.39 -4.22 6.40
N ARG A 68 -4.20 -4.40 7.71
CA ARG A 68 -5.26 -4.12 8.70
C ARG A 68 -5.59 -2.62 8.73
N ILE A 69 -4.57 -1.77 8.74
CA ILE A 69 -4.74 -0.32 8.74
C ILE A 69 -5.40 0.13 7.43
N GLN A 70 -4.99 -0.41 6.29
CA GLN A 70 -5.64 -0.14 5.01
C GLN A 70 -7.13 -0.50 5.05
N ASN A 71 -7.48 -1.67 5.58
CA ASN A 71 -8.89 -2.05 5.72
C ASN A 71 -9.66 -1.08 6.64
N GLU A 72 -9.03 -0.56 7.71
CA GLU A 72 -9.65 0.45 8.57
C GLU A 72 -9.82 1.79 7.84
N ILE A 73 -8.87 2.18 6.99
CA ILE A 73 -8.97 3.36 6.13
C ILE A 73 -10.14 3.21 5.16
N ASP A 74 -10.20 2.10 4.43
CA ASP A 74 -11.25 1.81 3.44
C ASP A 74 -12.64 1.85 4.11
N GLN A 75 -12.80 1.19 5.26
CA GLN A 75 -14.05 1.20 6.03
C GLN A 75 -14.41 2.59 6.59
N THR A 76 -13.42 3.43 6.88
CA THR A 76 -13.65 4.79 7.38
C THR A 76 -14.10 5.70 6.25
N TRP A 77 -13.49 5.57 5.06
CA TRP A 77 -13.97 6.22 3.84
C TRP A 77 -15.40 5.83 3.47
N GLU A 78 -15.74 4.54 3.52
CA GLU A 78 -17.11 4.08 3.29
C GLU A 78 -18.14 4.77 4.21
N LYS A 79 -17.77 5.03 5.47
CA LYS A 79 -18.63 5.76 6.42
C LYS A 79 -18.76 7.23 6.05
N VAL A 80 -17.66 7.88 5.66
CA VAL A 80 -17.66 9.28 5.18
C VAL A 80 -18.57 9.41 3.97
N PHE A 81 -18.43 8.55 2.96
CA PHE A 81 -19.27 8.55 1.76
C PHE A 81 -20.74 8.32 2.09
N ARG A 82 -21.04 7.38 3.01
CA ARG A 82 -22.42 7.13 3.46
C ARG A 82 -23.07 8.34 4.13
N LEU A 83 -22.31 9.07 4.94
CA LEU A 83 -22.82 10.25 5.65
C LEU A 83 -22.97 11.47 4.72
N THR A 84 -22.05 11.63 3.77
CA THR A 84 -22.00 12.79 2.86
C THR A 84 -22.83 12.61 1.58
N GLY A 85 -23.16 11.36 1.23
CA GLY A 85 -23.84 11.01 -0.02
C GLY A 85 -22.99 11.27 -1.27
N VAL A 86 -21.68 11.47 -1.11
CA VAL A 86 -20.71 11.60 -2.20
C VAL A 86 -20.36 10.20 -2.68
N LYS A 87 -20.36 9.99 -4.00
CA LYS A 87 -20.00 8.72 -4.62
C LYS A 87 -18.50 8.67 -4.88
N ASP A 88 -17.96 7.46 -4.87
CA ASP A 88 -16.55 7.14 -5.11
C ASP A 88 -16.09 7.47 -6.56
N ASP A 89 -17.06 7.67 -7.47
CA ASP A 89 -16.80 7.81 -8.92
C ASP A 89 -16.57 9.25 -9.41
N ASP A 90 -16.83 10.28 -8.58
CA ASP A 90 -16.69 11.69 -8.96
C ASP A 90 -15.53 12.32 -8.19
N ASP A 91 -14.32 12.37 -8.76
CA ASP A 91 -13.18 13.21 -8.33
C ASP A 91 -13.21 13.59 -6.84
N ALA A 92 -13.27 12.59 -5.96
CA ALA A 92 -13.46 12.77 -4.52
C ALA A 92 -12.16 13.21 -3.86
N ASP A 93 -11.48 14.17 -4.47
CA ASP A 93 -10.34 14.85 -3.89
C ASP A 93 -10.84 15.57 -2.64
N TRP A 94 -10.30 15.16 -1.50
CA TRP A 94 -10.48 15.87 -0.25
C TRP A 94 -9.41 16.95 -0.16
N TYR A 95 -9.81 18.17 0.19
CA TYR A 95 -8.88 19.28 0.34
C TYR A 95 -9.35 20.23 1.44
N VAL A 96 -8.40 21.01 1.95
CA VAL A 96 -8.65 22.03 2.96
C VAL A 96 -8.44 23.40 2.35
N GLN A 97 -9.46 24.26 2.45
CA GLN A 97 -9.38 25.67 2.06
C GLN A 97 -9.95 26.52 3.19
N GLU A 98 -9.20 27.53 3.64
CA GLU A 98 -9.64 28.44 4.71
C GLU A 98 -10.06 27.71 6.01
N ASN A 99 -9.33 26.64 6.37
CA ASN A 99 -9.65 25.72 7.48
C ASN A 99 -11.00 25.00 7.37
N ILE A 100 -11.58 24.95 6.16
CA ILE A 100 -12.79 24.21 5.85
C ILE A 100 -12.38 22.99 5.02
N THR A 101 -12.82 21.81 5.44
CA THR A 101 -12.59 20.58 4.68
C THR A 101 -13.71 20.35 3.67
N TYR A 102 -13.30 20.10 2.44
CA TYR A 102 -14.17 19.78 1.32
C TYR A 102 -13.93 18.34 0.84
N LEU A 103 -14.98 17.70 0.35
CA LEU A 103 -14.94 16.46 -0.39
C LEU A 103 -15.56 16.73 -1.77
N GLY A 104 -14.74 16.76 -2.82
CA GLY A 104 -15.11 17.43 -4.07
C GLY A 104 -15.50 18.88 -3.78
N TYR A 105 -16.65 19.35 -4.28
CA TYR A 105 -17.13 20.72 -4.01
C TYR A 105 -17.94 20.88 -2.72
N ARG A 106 -18.13 19.82 -1.92
CA ARG A 106 -19.01 19.86 -0.74
C ARG A 106 -18.23 20.15 0.52
N LYS A 107 -18.64 21.19 1.25
CA LYS A 107 -18.17 21.45 2.60
C LYS A 107 -18.64 20.33 3.53
N VAL A 108 -17.70 19.62 4.15
CA VAL A 108 -17.99 18.48 5.04
C VAL A 108 -17.56 18.73 6.48
N SER A 109 -16.74 19.74 6.75
CA SER A 109 -16.25 20.07 8.09
C SER A 109 -17.30 20.60 9.08
N ASP A 110 -18.52 20.91 8.61
CA ASP A 110 -19.61 21.38 9.47
C ASP A 110 -20.36 20.24 10.17
N ASP A 111 -20.23 18.99 9.68
CA ASP A 111 -20.76 17.81 10.37
C ASP A 111 -19.69 17.26 11.32
N PRO A 112 -19.89 17.34 12.66
CA PRO A 112 -18.92 16.85 13.64
C PRO A 112 -18.56 15.37 13.45
N LYS A 113 -19.53 14.55 13.00
CA LYS A 113 -19.28 13.12 12.77
C LYS A 113 -18.37 12.89 11.58
N VAL A 114 -18.50 13.70 10.54
CA VAL A 114 -17.63 13.61 9.37
C VAL A 114 -16.24 14.14 9.72
N ALA A 115 -16.15 15.25 10.46
CA ALA A 115 -14.87 15.78 10.94
C ALA A 115 -14.09 14.76 11.79
N ASP A 116 -14.73 14.08 12.74
CA ASP A 116 -14.10 13.03 13.55
C ASP A 116 -13.56 11.87 12.71
N LEU A 117 -14.28 11.48 11.65
CA LEU A 117 -13.84 10.42 10.73
C LEU A 117 -12.64 10.87 9.89
N LEU A 118 -12.59 12.13 9.45
CA LEU A 118 -11.47 12.68 8.70
C LEU A 118 -10.20 12.78 9.56
N ILE A 119 -10.32 13.21 10.81
CA ILE A 119 -9.20 13.19 11.77
C ILE A 119 -8.70 11.76 11.99
N ARG A 120 -9.63 10.79 12.12
CA ARG A 120 -9.26 9.37 12.23
C ARG A 120 -8.53 8.87 10.98
N LEU A 121 -8.94 9.30 9.78
CA LEU A 121 -8.28 8.94 8.52
C LEU A 121 -6.85 9.45 8.47
N GLU A 122 -6.60 10.70 8.84
CA GLU A 122 -5.26 11.29 8.93
C GLU A 122 -4.35 10.46 9.86
N TYR A 123 -4.82 10.15 11.07
CA TYR A 123 -4.08 9.31 12.01
C TYR A 123 -3.83 7.87 11.51
N LEU A 124 -4.76 7.30 10.74
CA LEU A 124 -4.58 5.98 10.14
C LEU A 124 -3.55 6.02 9.00
N GLN A 125 -3.56 7.09 8.20
CA GLN A 125 -2.59 7.30 7.13
C GLN A 125 -1.18 7.46 7.69
N GLU A 126 -0.98 8.28 8.73
CA GLU A 126 0.32 8.43 9.41
C GLU A 126 0.85 7.09 9.97
N GLN A 127 -0.03 6.27 10.54
CA GLN A 127 0.36 4.94 11.02
C GLN A 127 0.73 3.99 9.88
N LEU A 128 0.02 4.05 8.75
CA LEU A 128 0.34 3.24 7.58
C LEU A 128 1.71 3.64 7.02
N GLU A 129 1.95 4.94 6.88
CA GLU A 129 3.24 5.48 6.43
C GLU A 129 4.38 5.06 7.35
N SER A 130 4.22 5.14 8.66
CA SER A 130 5.27 4.73 9.61
C SER A 130 5.62 3.24 9.49
N ILE A 131 4.65 2.35 9.30
CA ILE A 131 4.92 0.91 9.08
C ILE A 131 5.72 0.70 7.79
N LEU A 132 5.37 1.41 6.72
CA LEU A 132 6.05 1.31 5.43
C LEU A 132 7.47 1.93 5.46
N PHE A 133 7.71 2.88 6.37
CA PHE A 133 9.02 3.52 6.55
C PHE A 133 9.94 2.73 7.48
N GLU A 134 9.42 2.13 8.56
CA GLU A 134 10.17 1.25 9.48
C GLU A 134 10.82 0.07 8.74
N GLU A 135 10.16 -0.48 7.71
CA GLU A 135 10.70 -1.56 6.88
C GLU A 135 11.73 -1.09 5.83
N GLY A 136 11.89 0.22 5.64
CA GLY A 136 12.85 0.81 4.69
C GLY A 136 14.23 1.12 5.29
N GLU A 137 14.34 1.31 6.61
CA GLU A 137 15.59 1.67 7.30
C GLU A 137 16.21 0.52 8.10
N GLY A 138 15.53 -0.62 8.21
CA GLY A 138 15.96 -1.76 9.00
C GLY A 138 16.83 -2.77 8.27
N HIS A 139 17.94 -2.37 7.64
CA HIS A 139 19.14 -3.21 7.39
C HIS A 139 20.26 -2.36 6.76
N SER A 140 20.74 -1.38 7.53
CA SER A 140 22.05 -0.75 7.33
C SER A 140 22.88 -0.90 8.60
N SER A 141 23.14 -2.14 9.03
CA SER A 141 24.16 -2.51 10.02
C SER A 141 24.36 -4.03 10.05
#